data_AF-A0A6V7KAG4-F1
#
_entry.id   AF-A0A6V7KAG4-F1
#
_cell.length_a   1.000
_cell.length_b   1.000
_cell.length_c   1.000
_cell.angle_alpha   90.00
_cell.angle_beta   90.00
_cell.angle_gamma   90.00
#
_symmetry.space_group_name_H-M   'P 1'
#
loop_
_entity.id
_entity.type
_entity.pdbx_description
1 polymer ?
#
loop_
_entity_poly.entity_id
_entity_poly.type
_entity_poly.pdbx_seq_one_letter_code
_entity_poly.pdbx_strand_id
1 'polypeptide(L)' 'VLEQSRVNFAPSIGMIKKCIEALIDKQYIERTPNSADEYSYVA' A
#
# COMPACT_ATOMS: atom_id res chain seq x y z
N VAL A 1 1.45 8.30 -2.52
CA VAL A 1 1.45 7.34 -3.65
C VAL A 1 0.91 7.95 -4.94
N LEU A 2 -0.37 8.33 -5.04
CA LEU A 2 -0.94 8.88 -6.29
C LEU A 2 -0.22 10.15 -6.78
N GLU A 3 0.07 11.11 -5.90
CA GLU A 3 0.87 12.29 -6.28
C GLU A 3 2.33 11.97 -6.62
N GLN A 4 2.94 11.01 -5.92
CA GLN A 4 4.34 10.63 -6.17
C GLN A 4 4.52 9.87 -7.49
N SER A 5 3.53 9.10 -7.92
CA SER A 5 3.60 8.34 -9.18
C SER A 5 3.11 9.13 -10.39
N ARG A 6 2.40 10.25 -10.18
CA ARG A 6 1.78 11.10 -11.22
C ARG A 6 2.75 11.60 -12.30
N VAL A 7 4.05 11.63 -12.01
CA VAL A 7 5.10 12.05 -12.95
C VAL A 7 5.42 10.96 -13.99
N ASN A 8 5.19 9.68 -13.68
CA ASN A 8 5.57 8.56 -14.56
C ASN A 8 4.38 7.74 -15.07
N PHE A 9 3.30 7.60 -14.30
CA PHE A 9 2.13 6.79 -14.68
C PHE A 9 0.94 7.11 -13.77
N ALA A 10 -0.29 6.94 -14.25
CA ALA A 10 -1.49 7.03 -13.42
C ALA A 10 -1.83 5.63 -12.88
N PRO A 11 -1.35 5.22 -11.67
CA PRO A 11 -1.65 3.89 -11.15
C PRO A 11 -3.15 3.74 -10.92
N SER A 12 -3.73 2.66 -11.45
CA SER A 12 -5.12 2.32 -11.15
C SER A 12 -5.25 1.86 -9.71
N ILE A 13 -6.41 2.13 -9.09
CA ILE A 13 -6.71 1.73 -7.70
C ILE A 13 -6.44 0.24 -7.46
N GLY A 14 -6.75 -0.63 -8.44
CA GLY A 14 -6.47 -2.06 -8.35
C GLY A 14 -4.98 -2.42 -8.24
N MET A 15 -4.11 -1.66 -8.90
CA MET A 15 -2.65 -1.86 -8.83
C MET A 15 -2.12 -1.45 -7.44
N ILE A 16 -2.62 -0.33 -6.90
CA ILE A 16 -2.24 0.14 -5.56
C ILE A 16 -2.61 -0.91 -4.50
N LYS A 17 -3.82 -1.48 -4.58
CA LYS A 17 -4.25 -2.55 -3.67
C LYS A 17 -3.34 -3.78 -3.74
N LYS A 18 -2.98 -4.25 -4.93
CA LYS A 18 -2.05 -5.37 -5.12
C LYS A 18 -0.66 -5.09 -4.52
N CYS A 19 -0.15 -3.87 -4.69
CA CYS A 19 1.13 -3.49 -4.10
C CYS A 19 1.07 -3.48 -2.56
N ILE A 20 -0.03 -3.00 -1.97
CA ILE A 20 -0.22 -3.05 -0.51
C ILE A 20 -0.22 -4.50 -0.02
N GLU A 21 -0.95 -5.40 -0.68
CA GLU A 21 -0.94 -6.83 -0.35
C GLU A 21 0.47 -7.44 -0.42
N ALA A 22 1.23 -7.12 -1.46
CA ALA A 22 2.60 -7.58 -1.61
C ALA A 22 3.56 -7.04 -0.52
N LEU A 23 3.33 -5.83 -0.02
CA LEU A 23 4.11 -5.25 1.08
C LEU A 23 3.75 -5.88 2.43
N ILE A 24 2.49 -6.26 2.63
CA ILE A 24 2.04 -7.00 3.82
C ILE A 24 2.63 -8.41 3.83
N ASP A 25 2.56 -9.12 2.70
CA ASP A 25 3.11 -10.47 2.55
C ASP A 25 4.62 -10.51 2.87
N LYS A 26 5.35 -9.49 2.43
CA LYS A 26 6.77 -9.30 2.73
C LYS A 26 7.06 -8.77 4.14
N GLN A 27 6.03 -8.59 4.97
CA GLN A 27 6.12 -8.06 6.33
C GLN A 27 6.78 -6.67 6.44
N TYR A 28 6.71 -5.85 5.38
CA TYR A 28 7.16 -4.46 5.45
C TYR A 28 6.13 -3.56 6.14
N ILE A 29 4.85 -3.89 5.99
CA ILE A 29 3.73 -3.19 6.61
C ILE A 29 2.73 -4.21 7.19
N GLU A 30 1.97 -3.83 8.21
CA GLU A 30 0.88 -4.65 8.76
C GLU A 30 -0.43 -3.84 8.80
N ARG A 31 -1.57 -4.53 8.73
CA ARG A 31 -2.87 -3.88 8.92
C ARG A 31 -3.08 -3.63 10.40
N THR A 32 -3.48 -2.43 10.78
CA THR A 32 -3.83 -2.19 12.17
C THR A 32 -5.12 -2.98 12.50
N PRO A 33 -5.20 -3.57 13.70
CA PRO A 33 -6.38 -4.37 14.09
C PRO A 33 -7.66 -3.54 14.21
N ASN A 34 -7.53 -2.21 14.26
CA ASN A 34 -8.65 -1.29 14.45
C ASN A 34 -9.22 -0.74 13.14
N SER A 35 -8.50 -0.81 12.02
CA SER A 35 -8.96 -0.24 10.76
C SER A 35 -8.32 -0.92 9.55
N ALA A 36 -9.15 -1.36 8.59
CA ALA A 36 -8.69 -2.04 7.38
C ALA A 36 -7.96 -1.11 6.40
N ASP A 37 -8.06 0.21 6.60
CA ASP A 37 -7.44 1.24 5.77
C ASP A 37 -6.19 1.87 6.42
N GLU A 38 -5.85 1.48 7.66
CA GLU A 38 -4.61 1.88 8.31
C GLU A 38 -3.56 0.77 8.24
N TYR A 39 -2.34 1.20 7.92
CA TYR A 39 -1.18 0.33 7.79
C TYR A 39 -0.05 0.88 8.66
N SER A 40 0.53 0.02 9.49
CA SER A 40 1.71 0.34 10.29
C SER A 40 2.97 -0.18 9.59
N TYR A 41 4.07 0.57 9.70
CA TYR A 41 5.38 0.13 9.21
C TYR A 41 6.03 -0.79 10.25
N VAL A 42 6.59 -1.91 9.79
CA VAL A 42 7.07 -3.00 10.68
C VAL A 42 8.58 -3.26 10.55
N ALA A 43 9.25 -2.63 9.57
CA ALA A 43 10.68 -2.81 9.32
C ALA A 43 11.58 -1.77 10.00
#